data_AF-A0A950SSU8-F1
#
_entry.id   AF-A0A950SSU8-F1
#
_cell.length_a   1.000
_cell.length_b   1.000
_cell.length_c   1.000
_cell.angle_alpha   90.00
_cell.angle_beta   90.00
_cell.angle_gamma   90.00
#
_symmetry.space_group_name_H-M   'P 1'
#
loop_
_entity.id
_entity.type
_entity.pdbx_description
1 polymer ?
#
loop_
_entity_poly.entity_id
_entity_poly.type
_entity_poly.pdbx_seq_one_letter_code
_entity_poly.pdbx_strand_id
1 'polypeptide(L)'
;MLDGFARERALRVAGRLGAHLGMPAGVDGGDASLSNGSSGLAVFFAFLDQACQGYDAGVRAMRCLEEAVGVLATAPLPPSLYSGFTGVAWAAQVVAEVLDPEGEDRNDAIDEALLALLRRRGWDRAHYDLVFGLVGLGVYALERLPRPVALDCVDLVIGHLASRASHDDAGAYWWTVPSLLSGPNREAYPDGGVDLGVAHGVAGVIPFLARAATLLPESAAGTLLKGAVRWLLAHAVAGDGGPTIPYFVAEGAELGPARSAWCYGDPGVAAVLLVAAREARESAWEEIATGLAVRAAERPVETSGVTDAGFCHGSAGLGHLFNRMYQMTGERKLADAARFWLQRTLEVCEAAEEAIGGGSVEGRPVPWSGRGVLEGAAGVGLVLLAASTPVEPAWDRMFLVSRLAPRAAGRR
;
A
#
# COMPACT_ATOMS: atom_id res chain seq x y z
N MET A 1 12.40 -15.31 2.37
CA MET A 1 12.74 -14.71 3.68
C MET A 1 12.67 -15.76 4.79
N LEU A 2 11.55 -16.48 4.91
CA LEU A 2 11.43 -17.65 5.79
C LEU A 2 11.97 -18.90 5.07
N ASP A 3 12.59 -19.80 5.83
CA ASP A 3 13.13 -21.08 5.36
C ASP A 3 12.72 -22.24 6.28
N GLY A 4 13.05 -23.48 5.86
CA GLY A 4 12.81 -24.71 6.62
C GLY A 4 11.41 -24.79 7.24
N PHE A 5 11.38 -25.06 8.54
CA PHE A 5 10.13 -25.21 9.30
C PHE A 5 9.27 -23.94 9.32
N ALA A 6 9.88 -22.75 9.41
CA ALA A 6 9.15 -21.48 9.42
C ALA A 6 8.44 -21.22 8.09
N ARG A 7 9.10 -21.56 6.97
CA ARG A 7 8.50 -21.50 5.63
C ARG A 7 7.30 -22.42 5.51
N GLU A 8 7.43 -23.69 5.90
CA GLU A 8 6.33 -24.66 5.83
C GLU A 8 5.15 -24.24 6.71
N ARG A 9 5.43 -23.70 7.91
CA ARG A 9 4.43 -23.16 8.82
C ARG A 9 3.66 -22.00 8.18
N ALA A 10 4.36 -21.03 7.58
CA ALA A 10 3.74 -19.89 6.92
C ALA A 10 2.84 -20.30 5.73
N LEU A 11 3.30 -21.25 4.90
CA LEU A 11 2.48 -21.76 3.78
C LEU A 11 1.22 -22.47 4.27
N ARG A 12 1.31 -23.25 5.35
CA ARG A 12 0.12 -23.88 5.97
C ARG A 12 -0.87 -22.85 6.48
N VAL A 13 -0.40 -21.82 7.19
CA VAL A 13 -1.26 -20.73 7.69
C VAL A 13 -1.93 -20.00 6.53
N ALA A 14 -1.19 -19.63 5.47
CA ALA A 14 -1.75 -18.98 4.29
C ALA A 14 -2.84 -19.84 3.60
N GLY A 15 -2.61 -21.15 3.46
CA GLY A 15 -3.60 -22.08 2.92
C GLY A 15 -4.87 -22.17 3.78
N ARG A 16 -4.74 -22.17 5.12
CA ARG A 16 -5.88 -22.17 6.05
C ARG A 16 -6.67 -20.86 5.99
N LEU A 17 -5.99 -19.71 5.89
CA LEU A 17 -6.65 -18.42 5.66
C LEU A 17 -7.45 -18.45 4.34
N GLY A 18 -6.87 -19.02 3.28
CA GLY A 18 -7.59 -19.24 2.01
C GLY A 18 -8.81 -20.14 2.13
N ALA A 19 -8.73 -21.22 2.92
CA ALA A 19 -9.86 -22.09 3.19
C ALA A 19 -10.97 -21.36 3.97
N HIS A 20 -10.61 -20.60 5.01
CA HIS A 20 -11.55 -19.82 5.82
C HIS A 20 -12.26 -18.73 5.00
N LEU A 21 -11.51 -17.98 4.20
CA LEU A 21 -12.03 -16.89 3.36
C LEU A 21 -12.91 -17.39 2.21
N GLY A 22 -12.68 -18.61 1.72
CA GLY A 22 -13.47 -19.21 0.64
C GLY A 22 -14.85 -19.72 1.05
N MET A 23 -15.14 -19.79 2.35
CA MET A 23 -16.48 -20.13 2.85
C MET A 23 -17.45 -18.98 2.56
N PRO A 24 -18.67 -19.26 2.06
CA PRO A 24 -19.66 -18.23 1.76
C PRO A 24 -19.87 -17.36 3.01
N ALA A 25 -19.51 -16.07 2.94
CA ALA A 25 -19.93 -15.13 3.95
C ALA A 25 -21.45 -15.04 3.90
N GLY A 26 -22.12 -15.16 5.04
CA GLY A 26 -23.51 -14.74 5.13
C GLY A 26 -23.55 -13.24 4.84
N VAL A 27 -24.07 -12.86 3.67
CA VAL A 27 -24.48 -11.48 3.33
C VAL A 27 -23.39 -10.41 3.44
N ASP A 28 -22.38 -10.44 2.56
CA ASP A 28 -21.50 -9.29 2.25
C ASP A 28 -21.36 -9.09 0.71
N GLY A 29 -22.39 -9.48 -0.05
CA GLY A 29 -22.42 -9.27 -1.50
C GLY A 29 -22.59 -7.79 -1.82
N GLY A 30 -21.49 -7.05 -1.96
CA GLY A 30 -21.53 -5.65 -2.37
C GLY A 30 -20.26 -4.83 -2.21
N ASP A 31 -19.31 -5.24 -1.37
CA ASP A 31 -18.03 -4.53 -1.23
C ASP A 31 -17.04 -4.99 -2.31
N ALA A 32 -16.84 -4.17 -3.34
CA ALA A 32 -15.86 -4.40 -4.41
C ALA A 32 -14.50 -3.74 -4.16
N SER A 33 -14.28 -3.16 -2.98
CA SER A 33 -13.05 -2.45 -2.67
C SER A 33 -11.80 -3.33 -2.78
N LEU A 34 -10.68 -2.70 -3.13
CA LEU A 34 -9.36 -3.34 -3.10
C LEU A 34 -8.86 -3.52 -1.65
N SER A 35 -9.23 -2.59 -0.76
CA SER A 35 -8.82 -2.61 0.64
C SER A 35 -9.41 -3.78 1.43
N ASN A 36 -10.72 -4.01 1.31
CA ASN A 36 -11.46 -4.95 2.16
C ASN A 36 -12.32 -5.97 1.38
N GLY A 37 -12.73 -5.59 0.16
CA GLY A 37 -13.75 -6.29 -0.62
C GLY A 37 -13.23 -7.37 -1.57
N SER A 38 -14.11 -7.75 -2.49
CA SER A 38 -13.90 -8.86 -3.43
C SER A 38 -12.70 -8.64 -4.37
N SER A 39 -12.38 -7.40 -4.74
CA SER A 39 -11.17 -7.10 -5.52
C SER A 39 -9.88 -7.48 -4.78
N GLY A 40 -9.78 -7.14 -3.49
CA GLY A 40 -8.64 -7.53 -2.66
C GLY A 40 -8.55 -9.04 -2.44
N LEU A 41 -9.70 -9.69 -2.26
CA LEU A 41 -9.76 -11.16 -2.14
C LEU A 41 -9.33 -11.86 -3.43
N ALA A 42 -9.70 -11.33 -4.60
CA ALA A 42 -9.28 -11.86 -5.89
C ALA A 42 -7.75 -11.86 -6.02
N VAL A 43 -7.10 -10.76 -5.63
CA VAL A 43 -5.63 -10.66 -5.61
C VAL A 43 -5.04 -11.70 -4.67
N PHE A 44 -5.53 -11.83 -3.43
CA PHE A 44 -5.03 -12.85 -2.52
C PHE A 44 -5.15 -14.27 -3.06
N PHE A 45 -6.31 -14.64 -3.61
CA PHE A 45 -6.52 -15.97 -4.15
C PHE A 45 -5.66 -16.26 -5.39
N ALA A 46 -5.39 -15.27 -6.23
CA ALA A 46 -4.48 -15.43 -7.37
C ALA A 46 -3.05 -15.77 -6.92
N PHE A 47 -2.53 -15.04 -5.93
CA PHE A 47 -1.19 -15.34 -5.37
C PHE A 47 -1.17 -16.64 -4.58
N LEU A 48 -2.27 -17.01 -3.91
CA LEU A 48 -2.38 -18.30 -3.24
C LEU A 48 -2.31 -19.46 -4.25
N ASP A 49 -2.98 -19.34 -5.39
CA ASP A 49 -2.96 -20.34 -6.46
C ASP A 49 -1.55 -20.51 -7.04
N GLN A 50 -0.89 -19.39 -7.34
CA GLN A 50 0.48 -19.38 -7.87
C GLN A 50 1.49 -19.98 -6.87
N ALA A 51 1.30 -19.76 -5.57
CA ALA A 51 2.20 -20.21 -4.52
C ALA A 51 1.95 -21.65 -4.04
N CYS A 52 0.69 -22.07 -4.01
CA CYS A 52 0.24 -23.32 -3.41
C CYS A 52 -0.68 -24.05 -4.39
N GLN A 53 -0.18 -25.10 -5.05
CA GLN A 53 -1.01 -25.97 -5.87
C GLN A 53 -2.05 -26.70 -4.99
N GLY A 54 -3.36 -26.46 -5.21
CA GLY A 54 -4.42 -27.36 -4.71
C GLY A 54 -5.53 -26.79 -3.81
N TYR A 55 -6.16 -25.64 -4.12
CA TYR A 55 -7.28 -25.11 -3.32
C TYR A 55 -8.47 -24.54 -4.11
N ASP A 56 -8.61 -24.87 -5.40
CA ASP A 56 -9.48 -24.14 -6.34
C ASP A 56 -9.26 -22.61 -6.23
N ALA A 57 -8.05 -22.19 -5.84
CA ALA A 57 -7.76 -20.80 -5.48
C ALA A 57 -7.86 -19.89 -6.71
N GLY A 58 -7.38 -20.32 -7.88
CA GLY A 58 -7.58 -19.61 -9.13
C GLY A 58 -9.06 -19.44 -9.48
N VAL A 59 -9.89 -20.47 -9.29
CA VAL A 59 -11.35 -20.37 -9.50
C VAL A 59 -11.99 -19.37 -8.53
N ARG A 60 -11.56 -19.36 -7.27
CA ARG A 60 -12.02 -18.37 -6.27
C ARG A 60 -11.57 -16.96 -6.62
N ALA A 61 -10.36 -16.79 -7.12
CA ALA A 61 -9.85 -15.50 -7.57
C ALA A 61 -10.75 -14.92 -8.67
N MET A 62 -11.06 -15.73 -9.69
CA MET A 62 -11.93 -15.34 -10.79
C MET A 62 -13.35 -15.03 -10.30
N ARG A 63 -13.92 -15.83 -9.40
CA ARG A 63 -15.25 -15.57 -8.82
C ARG A 63 -15.29 -14.24 -8.06
N CYS A 64 -14.30 -13.95 -7.22
CA CYS A 64 -14.21 -12.68 -6.51
C CYS A 64 -14.06 -11.49 -7.47
N LEU A 65 -13.32 -11.67 -8.56
CA LEU A 65 -13.20 -10.65 -9.60
C LEU A 65 -14.53 -10.42 -10.34
N GLU A 66 -15.26 -11.49 -10.69
CA GLU A 66 -16.60 -11.41 -11.28
C GLU A 66 -17.59 -10.69 -10.35
N GLU A 67 -17.55 -10.98 -9.05
CA GLU A 67 -18.35 -10.26 -8.04
C GLU A 67 -18.01 -8.76 -8.02
N ALA A 68 -16.72 -8.40 -8.02
CA ALA A 68 -16.28 -7.01 -8.05
C ALA A 68 -16.75 -6.26 -9.32
N VAL A 69 -16.61 -6.91 -10.48
CA VAL A 69 -17.06 -6.37 -11.77
C VAL A 69 -18.59 -6.23 -11.80
N GLY A 70 -19.32 -7.19 -11.22
CA GLY A 70 -20.78 -7.11 -11.07
C GLY A 70 -21.24 -5.90 -10.27
N VAL A 71 -20.56 -5.59 -9.16
CA VAL A 71 -20.82 -4.36 -8.37
C VAL A 71 -20.51 -3.11 -9.19
N LEU A 72 -19.34 -3.07 -9.85
CA LEU A 72 -18.95 -1.94 -10.70
C LEU A 72 -19.95 -1.67 -11.83
N ALA A 73 -20.56 -2.71 -12.38
CA ALA A 73 -21.56 -2.60 -13.44
C ALA A 73 -22.94 -2.11 -12.95
N THR A 74 -23.23 -2.20 -11.65
CA THR A 74 -24.57 -1.96 -11.08
C THR A 74 -24.64 -0.77 -10.13
N ALA A 75 -23.50 -0.27 -9.64
CA ALA A 75 -23.45 0.86 -8.72
C ALA A 75 -22.30 1.84 -9.06
N PRO A 76 -22.50 3.16 -8.90
CA PRO A 76 -21.41 4.12 -9.05
C PRO A 76 -20.40 3.95 -7.91
N LEU A 77 -19.15 3.64 -8.25
CA LEU A 77 -18.04 3.57 -7.32
C LEU A 77 -17.23 4.89 -7.35
N PRO A 78 -16.63 5.31 -6.22
CA PRO A 78 -15.81 6.51 -6.18
C PRO A 78 -14.54 6.37 -7.03
N PRO A 79 -13.90 7.48 -7.41
CA PRO A 79 -12.61 7.47 -8.10
C PRO A 79 -11.45 7.32 -7.09
N SER A 80 -11.25 6.11 -6.58
CA SER A 80 -10.19 5.81 -5.62
C SER A 80 -9.56 4.44 -5.88
N LEU A 81 -8.28 4.30 -5.54
CA LEU A 81 -7.57 3.03 -5.69
C LEU A 81 -8.05 1.98 -4.68
N TYR A 82 -8.30 2.39 -3.43
CA TYR A 82 -8.59 1.41 -2.38
C TYR A 82 -10.06 1.06 -2.24
N SER A 83 -10.98 1.95 -2.63
CA SER A 83 -12.43 1.78 -2.44
C SER A 83 -13.27 1.93 -3.73
N GLY A 84 -12.61 2.18 -4.86
CA GLY A 84 -13.26 2.70 -6.06
C GLY A 84 -13.07 1.85 -7.31
N PHE A 85 -13.57 2.35 -8.43
CA PHE A 85 -13.55 1.61 -9.70
C PHE A 85 -12.13 1.35 -10.22
N THR A 86 -11.18 2.25 -9.96
CA THR A 86 -9.77 2.03 -10.31
C THR A 86 -9.14 0.91 -9.47
N GLY A 87 -9.63 0.68 -8.24
CA GLY A 87 -9.22 -0.47 -7.43
C GLY A 87 -9.64 -1.81 -8.01
N VAL A 88 -10.87 -1.88 -8.52
CA VAL A 88 -11.39 -3.07 -9.23
C VAL A 88 -10.55 -3.35 -10.47
N ALA A 89 -10.29 -2.32 -11.28
CA ALA A 89 -9.50 -2.45 -12.50
C ALA A 89 -8.02 -2.80 -12.22
N TRP A 90 -7.45 -2.23 -11.15
CA TRP A 90 -6.11 -2.57 -10.67
C TRP A 90 -6.03 -4.05 -10.27
N ALA A 91 -7.01 -4.55 -9.51
CA ALA A 91 -7.07 -5.97 -9.15
C ALA A 91 -7.19 -6.86 -10.39
N ALA A 92 -8.03 -6.49 -11.35
CA ALA A 92 -8.18 -7.21 -12.62
C ALA A 92 -6.83 -7.33 -13.36
N GLN A 93 -6.07 -6.23 -13.43
CA GLN A 93 -4.74 -6.21 -14.06
C GLN A 93 -3.77 -7.19 -13.37
N VAL A 94 -3.66 -7.11 -12.04
CA VAL A 94 -2.72 -7.95 -11.28
C VAL A 94 -3.14 -9.43 -11.29
N VAL A 95 -4.44 -9.72 -11.21
CA VAL A 95 -4.95 -11.10 -11.30
C VAL A 95 -4.69 -11.68 -12.69
N ALA A 96 -4.88 -10.91 -13.75
CA ALA A 96 -4.56 -11.33 -15.11
C ALA A 96 -3.06 -11.62 -15.28
N GLU A 97 -2.17 -10.75 -14.77
CA GLU A 97 -0.71 -11.00 -14.79
C GLU A 97 -0.32 -12.33 -14.15
N VAL A 98 -1.04 -12.74 -13.09
CA VAL A 98 -0.73 -13.95 -12.32
C VAL A 98 -1.37 -15.21 -12.91
N LEU A 99 -2.64 -15.14 -13.33
CA LEU A 99 -3.43 -16.32 -13.72
C LEU A 99 -3.64 -16.47 -15.24
N ASP A 100 -3.67 -15.36 -15.98
CA ASP A 100 -3.99 -15.35 -17.41
C ASP A 100 -3.25 -14.23 -18.16
N PRO A 101 -1.91 -14.28 -18.24
CA PRO A 101 -1.08 -13.20 -18.80
C PRO A 101 -1.25 -13.04 -20.32
N GLU A 102 -1.83 -14.02 -21.00
CA GLU A 102 -2.16 -13.98 -22.43
C GLU A 102 -3.65 -13.67 -22.69
N GLY A 103 -4.42 -13.40 -21.62
CA GLY A 103 -5.84 -13.09 -21.69
C GLY A 103 -6.14 -11.72 -22.32
N GLU A 104 -7.41 -11.51 -22.64
CA GLU A 104 -7.91 -10.23 -23.16
C GLU A 104 -7.89 -9.15 -22.06
N ASP A 105 -7.37 -7.96 -22.39
CA ASP A 105 -7.40 -6.80 -21.49
C ASP A 105 -8.82 -6.24 -21.38
N ARG A 106 -9.34 -6.19 -20.15
CA ARG A 106 -10.72 -5.79 -19.84
C ARG A 106 -10.85 -4.36 -19.34
N ASN A 107 -9.73 -3.64 -19.21
CA ASN A 107 -9.71 -2.37 -18.50
C ASN A 107 -9.71 -1.14 -19.42
N ASP A 108 -9.90 -1.29 -20.73
CA ASP A 108 -9.89 -0.19 -21.72
C ASP A 108 -10.98 0.85 -21.45
N ALA A 109 -12.20 0.40 -21.13
CA ALA A 109 -13.29 1.30 -20.78
C ALA A 109 -13.00 2.08 -19.47
N ILE A 110 -12.24 1.50 -18.56
CA ILE A 110 -11.85 2.13 -17.29
C ILE A 110 -10.76 3.18 -17.52
N ASP A 111 -9.80 2.92 -18.39
CA ASP A 111 -8.81 3.92 -18.80
C ASP A 111 -9.47 5.17 -19.39
N GLU A 112 -10.41 4.98 -20.31
CA GLU A 112 -11.12 6.09 -20.95
C GLU A 112 -12.01 6.85 -19.95
N ALA A 113 -12.67 6.14 -19.04
CA ALA A 113 -13.45 6.76 -17.97
C ALA A 113 -12.56 7.57 -17.01
N LEU A 114 -11.38 7.05 -16.65
CA LEU A 114 -10.41 7.76 -15.82
C LEU A 114 -9.86 9.00 -16.54
N LEU A 115 -9.48 8.88 -17.81
CA LEU A 115 -9.01 10.00 -18.62
C LEU A 115 -10.07 11.10 -18.71
N ALA A 116 -11.33 10.72 -18.98
CA ALA A 116 -12.45 11.66 -19.03
C ALA A 116 -12.70 12.33 -17.67
N LEU A 117 -12.54 11.61 -16.57
CA LEU A 117 -12.65 12.13 -15.21
C LEU A 117 -11.52 13.13 -14.89
N LEU A 118 -10.27 12.78 -15.19
CA LEU A 118 -9.10 13.63 -14.92
C LEU A 118 -9.11 14.90 -15.77
N ARG A 119 -9.75 14.92 -16.94
CA ARG A 119 -9.96 16.14 -17.74
C ARG A 119 -10.96 17.13 -17.13
N ARG A 120 -11.75 16.72 -16.12
CA ARG A 120 -12.66 17.62 -15.42
C ARG A 120 -11.91 18.60 -14.53
N ARG A 121 -12.54 19.74 -14.24
CA ARG A 121 -12.06 20.71 -13.24
C ARG A 121 -12.52 20.29 -11.83
N GLY A 122 -11.96 20.90 -10.79
CA GLY A 122 -12.40 20.72 -9.39
C GLY A 122 -11.49 19.82 -8.53
N TRP A 123 -10.25 19.58 -8.97
CA TRP A 123 -9.26 18.82 -8.20
C TRP A 123 -8.55 19.64 -7.12
N ASP A 124 -8.77 20.95 -7.08
CA ASP A 124 -8.18 21.91 -6.14
C ASP A 124 -8.55 21.66 -4.67
N ARG A 125 -9.66 20.93 -4.42
CA ARG A 125 -10.07 20.50 -3.06
C ARG A 125 -10.30 18.99 -2.90
N ALA A 126 -10.01 18.20 -3.93
CA ALA A 126 -10.10 16.74 -3.86
C ALA A 126 -9.00 16.11 -2.99
N HIS A 127 -9.16 14.84 -2.63
CA HIS A 127 -8.06 14.07 -2.04
C HIS A 127 -6.89 14.02 -3.02
N TYR A 128 -5.67 14.31 -2.54
CA TYR A 128 -4.45 14.12 -3.33
C TYR A 128 -3.82 12.75 -3.08
N ASP A 129 -4.20 12.08 -2.00
CA ASP A 129 -3.50 10.96 -1.43
C ASP A 129 -3.60 9.64 -2.21
N LEU A 130 -2.94 8.61 -1.69
CA LEU A 130 -2.88 7.28 -2.28
C LEU A 130 -4.23 6.54 -2.15
N VAL A 131 -4.91 6.67 -1.01
CA VAL A 131 -6.07 5.84 -0.68
C VAL A 131 -7.32 6.30 -1.42
N PHE A 132 -7.60 7.60 -1.38
CA PHE A 132 -8.81 8.24 -1.89
C PHE A 132 -8.56 9.17 -3.08
N GLY A 133 -7.31 9.52 -3.34
CA GLY A 133 -6.97 10.68 -4.16
C GLY A 133 -6.20 10.42 -5.46
N LEU A 134 -5.68 11.54 -5.97
CA LEU A 134 -4.93 11.65 -7.22
C LEU A 134 -3.76 10.66 -7.32
N VAL A 135 -3.00 10.44 -6.24
CA VAL A 135 -1.88 9.50 -6.25
C VAL A 135 -2.38 8.08 -6.51
N GLY A 136 -3.48 7.65 -5.88
CA GLY A 136 -4.07 6.33 -6.13
C GLY A 136 -4.50 6.13 -7.59
N LEU A 137 -5.11 7.16 -8.18
CA LEU A 137 -5.47 7.16 -9.60
C LEU A 137 -4.24 7.07 -10.50
N GLY A 138 -3.18 7.80 -10.16
CA GLY A 138 -1.90 7.74 -10.84
C GLY A 138 -1.21 6.37 -10.74
N VAL A 139 -1.29 5.71 -9.57
CA VAL A 139 -0.77 4.35 -9.38
C VAL A 139 -1.48 3.35 -10.28
N TYR A 140 -2.81 3.42 -10.39
CA TYR A 140 -3.53 2.60 -11.37
C TYR A 140 -3.09 2.90 -12.81
N ALA A 141 -2.97 4.17 -13.19
CA ALA A 141 -2.49 4.52 -14.53
C ALA A 141 -1.07 3.97 -14.81
N LEU A 142 -0.17 3.96 -13.81
CA LEU A 142 1.16 3.37 -13.96
C LEU A 142 1.13 1.86 -14.26
N GLU A 143 0.16 1.11 -13.71
CA GLU A 143 -0.01 -0.32 -14.02
C GLU A 143 -0.45 -0.57 -15.47
N ARG A 144 -1.07 0.42 -16.12
CA ARG A 144 -1.57 0.30 -17.50
C ARG A 144 -0.53 0.68 -18.57
N LEU A 145 0.69 1.00 -18.16
CA LEU A 145 1.77 1.27 -19.10
C LEU A 145 2.11 0.01 -19.93
N PRO A 146 2.51 0.17 -21.21
CA PRO A 146 2.85 1.43 -21.89
C PRO A 146 1.70 2.06 -22.69
N ARG A 147 0.43 1.84 -22.33
CA ARG A 147 -0.71 2.40 -23.09
C ARG A 147 -0.65 3.93 -23.18
N PRO A 148 -0.92 4.55 -24.34
CA PRO A 148 -0.92 6.02 -24.47
C PRO A 148 -1.90 6.72 -23.51
N VAL A 149 -3.12 6.19 -23.36
CA VAL A 149 -4.12 6.70 -22.41
C VAL A 149 -3.62 6.70 -20.97
N ALA A 150 -2.80 5.71 -20.61
CA ALA A 150 -2.20 5.62 -19.28
C ALA A 150 -1.17 6.75 -19.05
N LEU A 151 -0.33 7.05 -20.05
CA LEU A 151 0.60 8.19 -19.98
C LEU A 151 -0.14 9.53 -19.87
N ASP A 152 -1.22 9.73 -20.63
CA ASP A 152 -2.06 10.92 -20.53
C ASP A 152 -2.67 11.08 -19.13
N CYS A 153 -3.13 9.98 -18.53
CA CYS A 153 -3.64 9.97 -17.15
C CYS A 153 -2.54 10.34 -16.15
N VAL A 154 -1.32 9.80 -16.29
CA VAL A 154 -0.19 10.13 -15.41
C VAL A 154 0.15 11.62 -15.50
N ASP A 155 0.20 12.19 -16.71
CA ASP A 155 0.49 13.62 -16.92
C ASP A 155 -0.58 14.52 -16.28
N LEU A 156 -1.87 14.17 -16.45
CA LEU A 156 -2.97 14.90 -15.81
C LEU A 156 -2.90 14.83 -14.29
N VAL A 157 -2.55 13.67 -13.71
CA VAL A 157 -2.36 13.52 -12.26
C VAL A 157 -1.22 14.42 -11.77
N ILE A 158 -0.09 14.48 -12.49
CA ILE A 158 1.01 15.41 -12.17
C ILE A 158 0.52 16.86 -12.20
N GLY A 159 -0.22 17.25 -13.23
CA GLY A 159 -0.78 18.59 -13.36
C GLY A 159 -1.71 18.97 -12.21
N HIS A 160 -2.59 18.06 -11.79
CA HIS A 160 -3.47 18.28 -10.64
C HIS A 160 -2.70 18.36 -9.32
N LEU A 161 -1.72 17.48 -9.11
CA LEU A 161 -0.82 17.56 -7.94
C LEU A 161 -0.05 18.88 -7.92
N ALA A 162 0.45 19.35 -9.07
CA ALA A 162 1.13 20.65 -9.20
C ALA A 162 0.20 21.81 -8.82
N SER A 163 -1.04 21.80 -9.31
CA SER A 163 -2.02 22.85 -8.99
C SER A 163 -2.42 22.90 -7.52
N ARG A 164 -2.34 21.77 -6.81
CA ARG A 164 -2.64 21.65 -5.38
C ARG A 164 -1.43 21.93 -4.49
N ALA A 165 -0.22 21.86 -5.04
CA ALA A 165 0.99 21.96 -4.26
C ALA A 165 1.11 23.37 -3.68
N SER A 166 1.36 23.43 -2.38
CA SER A 166 1.86 24.62 -1.71
C SER A 166 3.38 24.58 -1.66
N HIS A 167 4.00 25.75 -1.60
CA HIS A 167 5.45 25.89 -1.61
C HIS A 167 5.91 26.84 -0.51
N ASP A 168 6.96 26.44 0.19
CA ASP A 168 7.69 27.26 1.15
C ASP A 168 9.22 27.08 0.96
N ASP A 169 10.01 27.67 1.85
CA ASP A 169 11.47 27.55 1.81
C ASP A 169 11.96 26.10 2.00
N ALA A 170 11.16 25.25 2.67
CA ALA A 170 11.46 23.84 2.92
C ALA A 170 11.10 22.94 1.72
N GLY A 171 10.20 23.35 0.82
CA GLY A 171 9.88 22.56 -0.37
C GLY A 171 8.43 22.63 -0.82
N ALA A 172 7.95 21.53 -1.40
CA ALA A 172 6.59 21.39 -1.89
C ALA A 172 5.81 20.46 -0.96
N TYR A 173 4.57 20.81 -0.65
CA TYR A 173 3.70 20.04 0.23
C TYR A 173 2.24 20.17 -0.19
N TRP A 174 1.38 19.31 0.37
CA TRP A 174 -0.05 19.30 0.07
C TRP A 174 -0.86 19.45 1.34
N TRP A 175 -1.68 20.50 1.37
CA TRP A 175 -2.59 20.74 2.49
C TRP A 175 -3.82 19.82 2.41
N THR A 176 -4.07 19.11 3.49
CA THR A 176 -5.30 18.37 3.75
C THR A 176 -6.31 19.31 4.40
N VAL A 177 -7.30 19.72 3.63
CA VAL A 177 -8.33 20.66 4.12
C VAL A 177 -9.23 19.99 5.17
N PRO A 178 -9.75 20.77 6.14
CA PRO A 178 -10.74 20.37 7.13
C PRO A 178 -11.80 19.35 6.69
N SER A 179 -12.42 19.57 5.52
CA SER A 179 -13.52 18.75 5.02
C SER A 179 -13.11 17.35 4.54
N LEU A 180 -11.81 17.09 4.40
CA LEU A 180 -11.27 15.78 4.01
C LEU A 180 -10.82 14.96 5.22
N LEU A 181 -10.78 15.57 6.42
CA LEU A 181 -10.47 14.88 7.66
C LEU A 181 -11.73 14.27 8.25
N SER A 182 -11.59 13.09 8.86
CA SER A 182 -12.68 12.37 9.50
C SER A 182 -12.30 11.89 10.90
N GLY A 183 -13.32 11.67 11.73
CA GLY A 183 -13.16 11.10 13.08
C GLY A 183 -12.16 11.89 13.95
N PRO A 184 -11.28 11.18 14.69
CA PRO A 184 -10.32 11.82 15.61
C PRO A 184 -9.41 12.85 14.94
N ASN A 185 -9.08 12.68 13.65
CA ASN A 185 -8.23 13.65 12.94
C ASN A 185 -8.94 14.98 12.70
N ARG A 186 -10.26 14.96 12.47
CA ARG A 186 -11.05 16.19 12.30
C ARG A 186 -11.08 17.01 13.60
N GLU A 187 -11.12 16.31 14.73
CA GLU A 187 -11.10 16.91 16.07
C GLU A 187 -9.71 17.43 16.45
N ALA A 188 -8.65 16.66 16.16
CA ALA A 188 -7.27 17.03 16.46
C ALA A 188 -6.73 18.15 15.55
N TYR A 189 -7.20 18.24 14.31
CA TYR A 189 -6.74 19.20 13.31
C TYR A 189 -7.93 19.97 12.70
N PRO A 190 -8.61 20.83 13.49
CA PRO A 190 -9.83 21.51 13.07
C PRO A 190 -9.63 22.45 11.87
N ASP A 191 -8.41 22.96 11.68
CA ASP A 191 -8.04 23.85 10.57
C ASP A 191 -7.35 23.12 9.40
N GLY A 192 -7.13 21.81 9.54
CA GLY A 192 -6.38 21.00 8.59
C GLY A 192 -4.87 21.08 8.83
N GLY A 193 -4.11 20.64 7.85
CA GLY A 193 -2.65 20.64 7.90
C GLY A 193 -2.05 19.72 6.86
N VAL A 194 -0.82 19.29 7.08
CA VAL A 194 -0.09 18.43 6.16
C VAL A 194 0.05 17.04 6.78
N ASP A 195 -0.45 16.04 6.07
CA ASP A 195 -0.28 14.64 6.43
C ASP A 195 1.08 14.15 5.92
N LEU A 196 1.87 13.46 6.76
CA LEU A 196 3.20 12.96 6.41
C LEU A 196 3.21 11.46 6.11
N GLY A 197 2.07 10.79 6.24
CA GLY A 197 1.92 9.36 6.03
C GLY A 197 2.02 8.94 4.57
N VAL A 198 2.16 7.63 4.37
CA VAL A 198 2.13 7.01 3.04
C VAL A 198 0.70 6.95 2.51
N ALA A 199 -0.27 6.64 3.38
CA ALA A 199 -1.66 6.45 2.98
C ALA A 199 -2.34 7.75 2.55
N HIS A 200 -2.13 8.82 3.32
CA HIS A 200 -2.88 10.07 3.21
C HIS A 200 -2.03 11.33 2.95
N GLY A 201 -0.70 11.17 2.88
CA GLY A 201 0.24 12.27 3.03
C GLY A 201 1.32 12.39 1.97
N VAL A 202 2.23 13.31 2.25
CA VAL A 202 3.36 13.68 1.36
C VAL A 202 4.22 12.47 1.02
N ALA A 203 4.43 11.53 1.96
CA ALA A 203 5.25 10.35 1.71
C ALA A 203 4.67 9.46 0.61
N GLY A 204 3.34 9.35 0.49
CA GLY A 204 2.68 8.60 -0.59
C GLY A 204 2.85 9.24 -1.97
N VAL A 205 2.99 10.56 -2.03
CA VAL A 205 3.16 11.30 -3.31
C VAL A 205 4.53 11.04 -3.95
N ILE A 206 5.56 10.90 -3.11
CA ILE A 206 6.97 10.82 -3.52
C ILE A 206 7.28 9.68 -4.50
N PRO A 207 6.97 8.41 -4.24
CA PRO A 207 7.31 7.31 -5.16
C PRO A 207 6.54 7.40 -6.49
N PHE A 208 5.30 7.90 -6.48
CA PHE A 208 4.56 8.18 -7.71
C PHE A 208 5.29 9.24 -8.55
N LEU A 209 5.66 10.38 -7.95
CA LEU A 209 6.37 11.45 -8.66
C LEU A 209 7.75 10.99 -9.16
N ALA A 210 8.46 10.13 -8.42
CA ALA A 210 9.74 9.58 -8.86
C ALA A 210 9.61 8.72 -10.13
N ARG A 211 8.60 7.85 -10.16
CA ARG A 211 8.29 7.07 -11.37
C ARG A 211 7.83 7.98 -12.51
N ALA A 212 6.93 8.93 -12.23
CA ALA A 212 6.36 9.81 -13.23
C ALA A 212 7.42 10.75 -13.84
N ALA A 213 8.38 11.26 -13.05
CA ALA A 213 9.49 12.08 -13.54
C ALA A 213 10.42 11.31 -14.49
N THR A 214 10.54 9.99 -14.32
CA THR A 214 11.31 9.14 -15.24
C THR A 214 10.58 8.96 -16.59
N LEU A 215 9.25 8.89 -16.56
CA LEU A 215 8.41 8.68 -17.75
C LEU A 215 8.15 9.98 -18.52
N LEU A 216 8.00 11.09 -17.79
CA LEU A 216 7.66 12.42 -18.31
C LEU A 216 8.64 13.47 -17.77
N PRO A 217 9.90 13.49 -18.24
CA PRO A 217 10.96 14.36 -17.70
C PRO A 217 10.66 15.86 -17.81
N GLU A 218 9.88 16.27 -18.81
CA GLU A 218 9.49 17.66 -19.06
C GLU A 218 8.28 18.12 -18.23
N SER A 219 7.65 17.22 -17.48
CA SER A 219 6.52 17.55 -16.60
C SER A 219 6.98 18.21 -15.29
N ALA A 220 6.03 18.69 -14.49
CA ALA A 220 6.33 19.22 -13.15
C ALA A 220 6.81 18.15 -12.14
N ALA A 221 6.77 16.86 -12.49
CA ALA A 221 7.03 15.76 -11.56
C ALA A 221 8.41 15.83 -10.89
N GLY A 222 9.47 16.14 -11.65
CA GLY A 222 10.83 16.21 -11.10
C GLY A 222 11.01 17.33 -10.07
N THR A 223 10.43 18.51 -10.33
CA THR A 223 10.48 19.65 -9.41
C THR A 223 9.67 19.38 -8.15
N LEU A 224 8.45 18.85 -8.30
CA LEU A 224 7.59 18.49 -7.18
C LEU A 224 8.23 17.39 -6.32
N LEU A 225 8.85 16.38 -6.94
CA LEU A 225 9.53 15.30 -6.24
C LEU A 225 10.62 15.82 -5.30
N LYS A 226 11.53 16.66 -5.84
CA LYS A 226 12.62 17.25 -5.06
C LYS A 226 12.08 18.12 -3.93
N GLY A 227 11.03 18.91 -4.22
CA GLY A 227 10.34 19.73 -3.22
C GLY A 227 9.72 18.88 -2.10
N ALA A 228 9.01 17.80 -2.45
CA ALA A 228 8.33 16.92 -1.51
C ALA A 228 9.29 16.17 -0.59
N VAL A 229 10.39 15.62 -1.15
CA VAL A 229 11.44 14.97 -0.35
C VAL A 229 12.09 15.97 0.61
N ARG A 230 12.47 17.15 0.12
CA ARG A 230 13.08 18.20 0.95
C ARG A 230 12.14 18.63 2.09
N TRP A 231 10.86 18.85 1.77
CA TRP A 231 9.87 19.28 2.75
C TRP A 231 9.62 18.21 3.82
N LEU A 232 9.44 16.94 3.41
CA LEU A 232 9.23 15.83 4.33
C LEU A 232 10.40 15.67 5.32
N LEU A 233 11.63 15.72 4.82
CA LEU A 233 12.83 15.56 5.65
C LEU A 233 13.07 16.77 6.57
N ALA A 234 12.71 17.98 6.14
CA ALA A 234 12.83 19.19 6.95
C ALA A 234 11.87 19.19 8.16
N HIS A 235 10.78 18.43 8.10
CA HIS A 235 9.78 18.30 9.17
C HIS A 235 9.97 17.04 10.03
N ALA A 236 11.07 16.30 9.84
CA ALA A 236 11.45 15.26 10.79
C ALA A 236 11.73 15.88 12.17
N VAL A 237 11.29 15.20 13.23
CA VAL A 237 11.47 15.67 14.61
C VAL A 237 12.47 14.80 15.36
N ALA A 238 13.05 15.33 16.43
CA ALA A 238 13.91 14.55 17.30
C ALA A 238 13.09 13.47 18.03
N GLY A 239 13.59 12.24 18.02
CA GLY A 239 13.09 11.14 18.83
C GLY A 239 14.23 10.42 19.54
N ASP A 240 13.91 9.51 20.46
CA ASP A 240 14.88 8.83 21.33
C ASP A 240 15.96 8.06 20.58
N GLY A 241 15.64 7.56 19.38
CA GLY A 241 16.57 6.86 18.49
C GLY A 241 17.20 7.72 17.40
N GLY A 242 16.89 9.02 17.34
CA GLY A 242 17.25 9.94 16.26
C GLY A 242 16.03 10.52 15.53
N PRO A 243 16.23 11.19 14.37
CA PRO A 243 15.14 11.83 13.65
C PRO A 243 14.07 10.84 13.19
N THR A 244 12.81 11.18 13.45
CA THR A 244 11.59 10.40 13.18
C THR A 244 10.57 11.27 12.45
N ILE A 245 9.70 10.64 11.67
CA ILE A 245 8.68 11.33 10.88
C ILE A 245 7.39 11.43 11.71
N PRO A 246 6.89 12.65 11.97
CA PRO A 246 5.66 12.83 12.72
C PRO A 246 4.43 12.42 11.89
N TYR A 247 3.29 12.29 12.56
CA TYR A 247 2.03 11.91 11.94
C TYR A 247 1.49 13.00 10.99
N PHE A 248 1.48 14.25 11.47
CA PHE A 248 0.80 15.37 10.84
C PHE A 248 1.44 16.68 11.30
N VAL A 249 1.52 17.67 10.41
CA VAL A 249 2.02 19.02 10.70
C VAL A 249 0.86 20.00 10.56
N ALA A 250 0.50 20.64 11.67
CA ALA A 250 -0.55 21.65 11.71
C ALA A 250 -0.18 22.75 12.73
N GLU A 251 -0.80 23.92 12.59
CA GLU A 251 -0.59 25.03 13.52
C GLU A 251 -1.04 24.62 14.94
N GLY A 252 -0.16 24.83 15.93
CA GLY A 252 -0.44 24.50 17.33
C GLY A 252 -0.45 23.01 17.67
N ALA A 253 -0.19 22.11 16.71
CA ALA A 253 -0.11 20.68 16.98
C ALA A 253 1.23 20.30 17.61
N GLU A 254 1.19 19.49 18.67
CA GLU A 254 2.39 18.84 19.19
C GLU A 254 2.87 17.78 18.19
N LEU A 255 4.12 17.93 17.76
CA LEU A 255 4.76 16.96 16.88
C LEU A 255 5.39 15.86 17.74
N GLY A 256 5.10 14.61 17.39
CA GLY A 256 5.65 13.44 18.05
C GLY A 256 5.84 12.28 17.08
N PRO A 257 6.58 11.23 17.48
CA PRO A 257 6.76 10.05 16.67
C PRO A 257 5.41 9.41 16.34
N ALA A 258 5.20 9.08 15.07
CA ALA A 258 4.07 8.24 14.69
C ALA A 258 4.33 6.76 15.06
N ARG A 259 3.24 5.97 15.09
CA ARG A 259 3.27 4.50 15.18
C ARG A 259 4.21 3.89 14.13
N SER A 260 4.70 2.68 14.38
CA SER A 260 5.45 1.91 13.38
C SER A 260 4.47 1.16 12.47
N ALA A 261 4.14 1.73 11.32
CA ALA A 261 3.18 1.15 10.38
C ALA A 261 3.55 1.45 8.92
N TRP A 262 2.83 0.83 7.99
CA TRP A 262 2.88 1.22 6.57
C TRP A 262 2.24 2.59 6.36
N CYS A 263 1.03 2.79 6.90
CA CYS A 263 0.26 4.00 6.61
C CYS A 263 0.90 5.28 7.18
N TYR A 264 1.55 5.18 8.35
CA TYR A 264 2.18 6.30 9.06
C TYR A 264 3.43 5.85 9.81
N GLY A 265 4.40 6.77 9.87
CA GLY A 265 5.65 6.62 10.60
C GLY A 265 6.80 6.02 9.82
N ASP A 266 7.94 5.92 10.50
CA ASP A 266 9.24 5.63 9.89
C ASP A 266 9.29 4.40 8.98
N PRO A 267 8.69 3.23 9.30
CA PRO A 267 8.80 2.06 8.43
C PRO A 267 8.22 2.28 7.03
N GLY A 268 7.00 2.82 6.96
CA GLY A 268 6.34 3.13 5.69
C GLY A 268 7.08 4.22 4.92
N VAL A 269 7.45 5.30 5.61
CA VAL A 269 8.15 6.44 4.99
C VAL A 269 9.52 6.05 4.45
N ALA A 270 10.30 5.26 5.21
CA ALA A 270 11.59 4.78 4.76
C ALA A 270 11.45 3.87 3.53
N ALA A 271 10.47 2.98 3.50
CA ALA A 271 10.24 2.09 2.37
C ALA A 271 9.93 2.86 1.08
N VAL A 272 9.00 3.84 1.12
CA VAL A 272 8.64 4.62 -0.08
C VAL A 272 9.75 5.58 -0.50
N LEU A 273 10.53 6.14 0.43
CA LEU A 273 11.71 6.96 0.12
C LEU A 273 12.80 6.14 -0.55
N LEU A 274 13.05 4.90 -0.10
CA LEU A 274 13.98 3.99 -0.76
C LEU A 274 13.53 3.65 -2.20
N VAL A 275 12.23 3.44 -2.41
CA VAL A 275 11.69 3.20 -3.76
C VAL A 275 11.94 4.43 -4.63
N ALA A 276 11.58 5.62 -4.16
CA ALA A 276 11.76 6.86 -4.89
C ALA A 276 13.23 7.18 -5.18
N ALA A 277 14.13 6.98 -4.20
CA ALA A 277 15.56 7.18 -4.36
C ALA A 277 16.13 6.32 -5.49
N ARG A 278 15.69 5.07 -5.62
CA ARG A 278 16.14 4.16 -6.68
C ARG A 278 15.56 4.50 -8.05
N GLU A 279 14.30 4.90 -8.11
CA GLU A 279 13.69 5.37 -9.35
C GLU A 279 14.38 6.64 -9.85
N ALA A 280 14.59 7.61 -8.95
CA ALA A 280 15.26 8.88 -9.24
C ALA A 280 16.79 8.77 -9.39
N ARG A 281 17.39 7.64 -8.97
CA ARG A 281 18.84 7.42 -8.89
C ARG A 281 19.57 8.44 -7.99
N GLU A 282 18.94 8.79 -6.88
CA GLU A 282 19.43 9.76 -5.90
C GLU A 282 20.05 9.07 -4.68
N SER A 283 21.37 8.82 -4.73
CA SER A 283 22.09 8.08 -3.68
C SER A 283 22.00 8.70 -2.28
N ALA A 284 21.97 10.03 -2.19
CA ALA A 284 21.80 10.73 -0.91
C ALA A 284 20.44 10.43 -0.26
N TRP A 285 19.38 10.29 -1.07
CA TRP A 285 18.06 9.91 -0.57
C TRP A 285 18.06 8.44 -0.12
N GLU A 286 18.75 7.56 -0.83
CA GLU A 286 18.90 6.15 -0.46
C GLU A 286 19.62 5.99 0.87
N GLU A 287 20.68 6.77 1.13
CA GLU A 287 21.40 6.77 2.41
C GLU A 287 20.51 7.24 3.57
N ILE A 288 19.81 8.37 3.40
CA ILE A 288 18.90 8.90 4.43
C ILE A 288 17.77 7.91 4.74
N ALA A 289 17.15 7.35 3.70
CA ALA A 289 16.05 6.41 3.85
C ALA A 289 16.51 5.08 4.48
N THR A 290 17.72 4.61 4.15
CA THR A 290 18.34 3.45 4.80
C THR A 290 18.58 3.71 6.29
N GLY A 291 19.11 4.89 6.63
CA GLY A 291 19.29 5.29 8.03
C GLY A 291 17.98 5.33 8.82
N LEU A 292 16.91 5.86 8.22
CA LEU A 292 15.57 5.85 8.81
C LEU A 292 15.03 4.42 8.99
N ALA A 293 15.20 3.56 7.98
CA ALA A 293 14.78 2.16 8.04
C ALA A 293 15.47 1.38 9.17
N VAL A 294 16.79 1.57 9.33
CA VAL A 294 17.56 0.89 10.38
C VAL A 294 17.12 1.34 11.76
N ARG A 295 16.90 2.64 11.98
CA ARG A 295 16.36 3.15 13.24
C ARG A 295 14.97 2.60 13.54
N ALA A 296 14.11 2.53 12.52
CA ALA A 296 12.77 1.97 12.65
C ALA A 296 12.81 0.48 13.02
N ALA A 297 13.77 -0.29 12.47
CA ALA A 297 13.99 -1.70 12.78
C ALA A 297 14.48 -1.92 14.22
N GLU A 298 15.14 -0.94 14.82
CA GLU A 298 15.66 -0.99 16.19
C GLU A 298 14.67 -0.46 17.25
N ARG A 299 13.51 0.06 16.82
CA ARG A 299 12.51 0.60 17.74
C ARG A 299 11.94 -0.50 18.66
N PRO A 300 11.90 -0.30 19.99
CA PRO A 300 11.32 -1.28 20.92
C PRO A 300 9.86 -1.58 20.61
N VAL A 301 9.48 -2.85 20.75
CA VAL A 301 8.13 -3.37 20.43
C VAL A 301 7.06 -2.64 21.24
N GLU A 302 7.36 -2.32 22.49
CA GLU A 302 6.49 -1.64 23.45
C GLU A 302 6.09 -0.24 22.97
N THR A 303 6.93 0.38 22.14
CA THR A 303 6.75 1.72 21.59
C THR A 303 6.35 1.72 20.10
N SER A 304 6.17 0.53 19.52
CA SER A 304 5.83 0.38 18.10
C SER A 304 4.37 0.72 17.80
N GLY A 305 3.46 0.53 18.77
CA GLY A 305 2.02 0.66 18.58
C GLY A 305 1.38 -0.49 17.79
N VAL A 306 2.09 -1.61 17.62
CA VAL A 306 1.62 -2.78 16.86
C VAL A 306 0.89 -3.77 17.78
N THR A 307 -0.38 -4.02 17.49
CA THR A 307 -1.24 -4.88 18.31
C THR A 307 -1.80 -6.10 17.58
N ASP A 308 -1.78 -6.08 16.24
CA ASP A 308 -2.39 -7.10 15.39
C ASP A 308 -1.43 -7.63 14.30
N ALA A 309 -1.95 -8.50 13.44
CA ALA A 309 -1.25 -9.08 12.31
C ALA A 309 -1.59 -8.41 10.97
N GLY A 310 -2.40 -7.35 10.93
CA GLY A 310 -2.80 -6.69 9.69
C GLY A 310 -1.62 -6.11 8.88
N PHE A 311 -1.85 -5.79 7.60
CA PHE A 311 -0.82 -5.18 6.77
C PHE A 311 -0.63 -3.68 7.07
N CYS A 312 -1.72 -2.94 7.21
CA CYS A 312 -1.69 -1.48 7.32
C CYS A 312 -0.91 -0.99 8.55
N HIS A 313 -1.12 -1.65 9.69
CA HIS A 313 -0.57 -1.30 10.99
C HIS A 313 0.32 -2.36 11.64
N GLY A 314 0.20 -3.59 11.16
CA GLY A 314 0.38 -4.75 12.01
C GLY A 314 1.75 -5.38 11.81
N SER A 315 1.94 -6.49 12.52
CA SER A 315 3.18 -7.27 12.42
C SER A 315 3.45 -7.76 11.00
N ALA A 316 2.43 -8.17 10.23
CA ALA A 316 2.64 -8.62 8.84
C ALA A 316 3.13 -7.47 7.95
N GLY A 317 2.54 -6.29 8.10
CA GLY A 317 2.99 -5.08 7.43
C GLY A 317 4.47 -4.79 7.68
N LEU A 318 4.86 -4.71 8.95
CA LEU A 318 6.26 -4.47 9.31
C LEU A 318 7.20 -5.56 8.78
N GLY A 319 6.83 -6.83 8.92
CA GLY A 319 7.59 -7.95 8.39
C GLY A 319 7.83 -7.83 6.89
N HIS A 320 6.81 -7.44 6.13
CA HIS A 320 6.90 -7.21 4.69
C HIS A 320 7.78 -6.01 4.33
N LEU A 321 7.55 -4.86 4.97
CA LEU A 321 8.31 -3.63 4.73
C LEU A 321 9.81 -3.84 4.97
N PHE A 322 10.18 -4.40 6.12
CA PHE A 322 11.59 -4.65 6.43
C PHE A 322 12.21 -5.68 5.49
N ASN A 323 11.45 -6.69 5.03
CA ASN A 323 11.92 -7.62 4.01
C ASN A 323 12.20 -6.91 2.67
N ARG A 324 11.29 -6.04 2.20
CA ARG A 324 11.50 -5.26 0.97
C ARG A 324 12.70 -4.32 1.10
N MET A 325 12.81 -3.59 2.20
CA MET A 325 13.95 -2.71 2.44
C MET A 325 15.27 -3.50 2.53
N TYR A 326 15.28 -4.69 3.15
CA TYR A 326 16.46 -5.57 3.14
C TYR A 326 16.85 -6.02 1.72
N GLN A 327 15.89 -6.44 0.90
CA GLN A 327 16.15 -6.80 -0.50
C GLN A 327 16.74 -5.63 -1.28
N MET A 328 16.39 -4.40 -0.89
CA MET A 328 16.95 -3.21 -1.47
C MET A 328 18.37 -2.98 -0.97
N THR A 329 18.57 -2.80 0.32
CA THR A 329 19.81 -2.25 0.88
C THR A 329 20.87 -3.31 1.22
N GLY A 330 20.47 -4.56 1.45
CA GLY A 330 21.33 -5.62 1.99
C GLY A 330 21.58 -5.51 3.51
N GLU A 331 20.97 -4.54 4.20
CA GLU A 331 21.21 -4.30 5.62
C GLU A 331 20.66 -5.41 6.52
N ARG A 332 21.56 -6.08 7.26
CA ARG A 332 21.21 -7.27 8.05
C ARG A 332 20.19 -7.01 9.15
N LYS A 333 20.24 -5.83 9.78
CA LYS A 333 19.27 -5.39 10.80
C LYS A 333 17.84 -5.39 10.27
N LEU A 334 17.65 -5.03 9.00
CA LEU A 334 16.33 -5.07 8.35
C LEU A 334 15.87 -6.52 8.14
N ALA A 335 16.77 -7.42 7.77
CA ALA A 335 16.42 -8.84 7.65
C ALA A 335 16.04 -9.46 9.01
N ASP A 336 16.73 -9.07 10.08
CA ASP A 336 16.44 -9.53 11.44
C ASP A 336 15.08 -9.02 11.92
N ALA A 337 14.80 -7.72 11.74
CA ALA A 337 13.49 -7.14 12.03
C ALA A 337 12.37 -7.78 11.20
N ALA A 338 12.59 -8.04 9.91
CA ALA A 338 11.63 -8.72 9.06
C ALA A 338 11.26 -10.11 9.61
N ARG A 339 12.27 -10.91 9.99
CA ARG A 339 12.04 -12.25 10.59
C ARG A 339 11.32 -12.15 11.92
N PHE A 340 11.71 -11.20 12.78
CA PHE A 340 11.06 -10.98 14.07
C PHE A 340 9.55 -10.71 13.90
N TRP A 341 9.18 -9.76 13.04
CA TRP A 341 7.78 -9.40 12.84
C TRP A 341 6.98 -10.49 12.12
N LEU A 342 7.57 -11.21 11.15
CA LEU A 342 6.93 -12.37 10.53
C LEU A 342 6.67 -13.50 11.53
N GLN A 343 7.60 -13.74 12.46
CA GLN A 343 7.42 -14.73 13.52
C GLN A 343 6.27 -14.32 14.46
N ARG A 344 6.20 -13.03 14.84
CA ARG A 344 5.09 -12.47 15.61
C ARG A 344 3.74 -12.64 14.89
N THR A 345 3.70 -12.42 13.58
CA THR A 345 2.51 -12.66 12.74
C THR A 345 2.05 -14.12 12.85
N LEU A 346 2.98 -15.08 12.70
CA LEU A 346 2.65 -16.50 12.81
C LEU A 346 2.13 -16.90 14.19
N GLU A 347 2.63 -16.29 15.26
CA GLU A 347 2.14 -16.52 16.63
C GLU A 347 0.72 -16.00 16.82
N VAL A 348 0.43 -14.80 16.30
CA VAL A 348 -0.92 -14.20 16.36
C VAL A 348 -1.92 -15.04 15.57
N CYS A 349 -1.55 -15.52 14.37
CA CYS A 349 -2.39 -16.40 13.58
C CYS A 349 -2.74 -17.71 14.31
N GLU A 350 -1.75 -18.37 14.92
CA GLU A 350 -1.97 -19.65 15.61
C GLU A 350 -2.80 -19.49 16.88
N ALA A 351 -2.54 -18.45 17.67
CA ALA A 351 -3.34 -18.15 18.85
C ALA A 351 -4.83 -17.92 18.49
N ALA A 352 -5.09 -17.33 17.32
CA ALA A 352 -6.45 -17.16 16.81
C ALA A 352 -7.08 -18.48 16.36
N GLU A 353 -6.33 -19.36 15.69
CA GLU A 353 -6.83 -20.68 15.29
C GLU A 353 -7.16 -21.57 16.49
N GLU A 354 -6.30 -21.61 17.50
CA GLU A 354 -6.56 -22.33 18.76
C GLU A 354 -7.83 -21.80 19.46
N ALA A 355 -8.07 -20.49 19.39
CA ALA A 355 -9.28 -19.88 19.93
C ALA A 355 -10.56 -20.31 19.18
N ILE A 356 -10.49 -20.45 17.85
CA ILE A 356 -11.61 -20.90 17.02
C ILE A 356 -11.94 -22.38 17.29
N GLY A 357 -10.93 -23.22 17.53
CA GLY A 357 -11.10 -24.63 17.88
C GLY A 357 -11.60 -24.90 19.31
N GLY A 358 -11.51 -23.91 20.20
CA GLY A 358 -11.83 -24.04 21.64
C GLY A 358 -13.17 -23.42 22.08
N GLY A 359 -13.96 -22.87 21.15
CA GLY A 359 -15.15 -22.08 21.47
C GLY A 359 -14.80 -20.62 21.78
N SER A 360 -15.62 -19.69 21.28
CA SER A 360 -15.42 -18.25 21.42
C SER A 360 -15.36 -17.84 22.90
N VAL A 361 -14.23 -17.29 23.35
CA VAL A 361 -14.10 -16.65 24.66
C VAL A 361 -14.01 -15.14 24.44
N GLU A 362 -14.94 -14.39 25.03
CA GLU A 362 -14.94 -12.92 25.03
C GLU A 362 -13.62 -12.36 25.58
N GLY A 363 -13.11 -11.29 24.97
CA GLY A 363 -11.93 -10.54 25.46
C GLY A 363 -10.57 -10.92 24.84
N ARG A 364 -10.52 -11.76 23.80
CA ARG A 364 -9.25 -12.08 23.11
C ARG A 364 -8.87 -11.04 22.04
N PRO A 365 -7.57 -10.81 21.79
CA PRO A 365 -7.12 -9.94 20.70
C PRO A 365 -7.64 -10.49 19.37
N VAL A 366 -8.35 -9.66 18.61
CA VAL A 366 -8.71 -9.99 17.24
C VAL A 366 -7.42 -9.92 16.43
N PRO A 367 -7.00 -11.01 15.75
CA PRO A 367 -5.68 -11.05 15.12
C PRO A 367 -5.56 -10.09 13.92
N TRP A 368 -6.69 -9.67 13.35
CA TRP A 368 -6.80 -8.74 12.22
C TRP A 368 -8.26 -8.25 12.09
N SER A 369 -8.50 -7.17 11.36
CA SER A 369 -9.84 -6.60 11.15
C SER A 369 -10.39 -7.00 9.78
N GLY A 370 -11.47 -7.79 9.76
CA GLY A 370 -12.15 -8.16 8.53
C GLY A 370 -11.40 -9.18 7.65
N ARG A 371 -11.77 -9.21 6.37
CA ARG A 371 -11.33 -10.25 5.43
C ARG A 371 -10.29 -9.79 4.42
N GLY A 372 -10.30 -8.52 4.03
CA GLY A 372 -9.50 -8.07 2.89
C GLY A 372 -8.04 -7.78 3.19
N VAL A 373 -7.41 -7.04 2.27
CA VAL A 373 -5.95 -6.94 2.16
C VAL A 373 -5.35 -5.95 3.15
N LEU A 374 -6.03 -4.85 3.45
CA LEU A 374 -5.42 -3.77 4.21
C LEU A 374 -5.27 -4.10 5.70
N GLU A 375 -6.31 -4.62 6.32
CA GLU A 375 -6.35 -4.91 7.76
C GLU A 375 -6.72 -6.34 8.09
N GLY A 376 -7.12 -7.14 7.09
CA GLY A 376 -7.73 -8.46 7.28
C GLY A 376 -6.86 -9.65 6.89
N ALA A 377 -7.46 -10.83 6.97
CA ALA A 377 -6.80 -12.12 6.73
C ALA A 377 -6.10 -12.24 5.37
N ALA A 378 -6.68 -11.68 4.30
CA ALA A 378 -6.09 -11.77 2.96
C ALA A 378 -4.72 -11.08 2.89
N GLY A 379 -4.56 -9.93 3.55
CA GLY A 379 -3.28 -9.23 3.63
C GLY A 379 -2.22 -10.03 4.37
N VAL A 380 -2.62 -10.64 5.50
CA VAL A 380 -1.74 -11.55 6.26
C VAL A 380 -1.28 -12.71 5.38
N GLY A 381 -2.22 -13.34 4.67
CA GLY A 381 -1.92 -14.42 3.74
C GLY A 381 -0.93 -14.00 2.65
N LEU A 382 -1.16 -12.87 1.99
CA LEU A 382 -0.27 -12.32 0.96
C LEU A 382 1.17 -12.11 1.48
N VAL A 383 1.34 -11.57 2.68
CA VAL A 383 2.66 -11.39 3.31
C VAL A 383 3.34 -12.74 3.59
N LEU A 384 2.61 -13.70 4.13
CA LEU A 384 3.16 -15.03 4.42
C LEU A 384 3.61 -15.75 3.15
N LEU A 385 2.84 -15.63 2.05
CA LEU A 385 3.23 -16.15 0.74
C LEU A 385 4.49 -15.44 0.20
N ALA A 386 4.54 -14.12 0.26
CA ALA A 386 5.69 -13.31 -0.16
C ALA A 386 6.96 -13.65 0.63
N ALA A 387 6.83 -13.93 1.93
CA ALA A 387 7.96 -14.29 2.77
C ALA A 387 8.48 -15.72 2.52
N SER A 388 7.65 -16.60 1.96
CA SER A 388 7.87 -18.07 1.94
C SER A 388 8.07 -18.65 0.54
N THR A 389 7.91 -17.85 -0.50
CA THR A 389 7.99 -18.29 -1.90
C THR A 389 8.93 -17.38 -2.70
N PRO A 390 9.43 -17.83 -3.87
CA PRO A 390 10.16 -16.97 -4.79
C PRO A 390 9.24 -16.13 -5.68
N VAL A 391 7.92 -16.19 -5.49
CA VAL A 391 6.96 -15.42 -6.29
C VAL A 391 7.12 -13.94 -5.94
N GLU A 392 7.39 -13.11 -6.96
CA GLU A 392 7.49 -11.66 -6.78
C GLU A 392 6.13 -11.11 -6.33
N PRO A 393 6.02 -10.43 -5.18
CA PRO A 393 4.73 -10.01 -4.64
C PRO A 393 4.26 -8.72 -5.31
N ALA A 394 3.93 -8.79 -6.60
CA ALA A 394 3.47 -7.67 -7.42
C ALA A 394 2.25 -6.93 -6.83
N TRP A 395 1.47 -7.59 -5.96
CA TRP A 395 0.38 -6.95 -5.23
C TRP A 395 0.85 -5.75 -4.38
N ASP A 396 2.10 -5.74 -3.92
CA ASP A 396 2.59 -4.68 -3.03
C ASP A 396 2.93 -3.36 -3.74
N ARG A 397 2.77 -3.30 -5.08
CA ARG A 397 2.78 -2.06 -5.85
C ARG A 397 1.67 -1.11 -5.40
N MET A 398 0.50 -1.63 -4.96
CA MET A 398 -0.57 -0.79 -4.41
C MET A 398 -0.11 -0.01 -3.17
N PHE A 399 0.85 -0.56 -2.44
CA PHE A 399 1.40 0.00 -1.20
C PHE A 399 2.63 0.89 -1.43
N LEU A 400 3.08 1.06 -2.68
CA LEU A 400 4.24 1.87 -3.08
C LEU A 400 5.59 1.38 -2.52
N VAL A 401 5.70 0.12 -2.11
CA VAL A 401 6.89 -0.45 -1.44
C VAL A 401 7.73 -1.33 -2.36
N SER A 402 7.43 -1.31 -3.65
CA SER A 402 8.18 -1.94 -4.72
C SER A 402 8.20 -1.02 -5.94
N ARG A 403 8.96 -1.40 -6.97
CA ARG A 403 9.03 -0.60 -8.20
C ARG A 403 7.65 -0.54 -8.86
N LEU A 404 7.18 0.67 -9.10
CA LEU A 404 5.89 0.91 -9.77
C LEU A 404 5.99 0.53 -11.25
N ALA A 405 4.92 -0.03 -11.80
CA ALA A 405 4.81 -0.60 -13.13
C ALA A 405 5.70 -1.84 -13.40
N PRO A 406 5.19 -2.84 -14.15
CA PRO A 406 6.02 -3.94 -14.63
C PRO A 406 7.23 -3.42 -15.40
N ARG A 407 8.38 -4.09 -15.26
CA ARG A 407 9.48 -3.87 -16.22
C ARG A 407 8.92 -4.16 -17.60
N ALA A 408 8.98 -3.20 -18.52
CA ALA A 408 8.70 -3.46 -19.93
C ALA A 408 9.41 -4.77 -20.29
N ALA A 409 8.65 -5.77 -20.72
CA ALA A 409 9.23 -7.02 -21.18
C ALA A 409 10.24 -6.63 -22.25
N GLY A 410 11.52 -6.81 -21.93
CA GLY A 410 12.59 -6.47 -22.86
C GLY A 410 12.27 -7.18 -24.16
N ARG A 411 12.17 -6.41 -25.25
CA ARG A 411 12.34 -6.97 -26.59
C ARG A 411 13.68 -7.71 -26.54
N ARG A 412 13.61 -9.04 -26.50
CA ARG A 412 14.78 -9.89 -26.69
C ARG A 412 15.28 -9.74 -28.12
#